data_AF-A0A2N1AJT9-F1
#
_entry.id   AF-A0A2N1AJT9-F1
#
_cell.length_a   1.000
_cell.length_b   1.000
_cell.length_c   1.000
_cell.angle_alpha   90.00
_cell.angle_beta   90.00
_cell.angle_gamma   90.00
#
_symmetry.space_group_name_H-M   'P 1'
#
loop_
_entity.id
_entity.type
_entity.pdbx_description
1 polymer ?
#
loop_
_entity_poly.entity_id
_entity_poly.type
_entity_poly.pdbx_seq_one_letter_code
_entity_poly.pdbx_strand_id
1 'polypeptide(L)'
;MDIQTCSSTASATAQQELAKWQADRDVWANTLPIMNFLSPFLTLTPVVSPSFDGASTDGRYLYFCPRYSATLCDESRRFLQAHLIWHCVAGHLTAPLVANHHRWHLACDHEVNALLLELGITLPFDALLFPVCVGRSARKVYRWLEGHPNTSLEKTADIHPAALWAHLPNTTPEHSIVTLWRHRAHLLARETDTLPERVAKFCEAR
;
A
#
# COMPACT_ATOMS: atom_id res chain seq x y z
N MET A 1 12.13 36.66 -12.73
CA MET A 1 12.27 36.10 -11.36
C MET A 1 11.13 35.09 -11.22
N ASP A 2 11.38 33.85 -10.77
CA ASP A 2 10.38 32.90 -10.16
C ASP A 2 10.58 31.40 -10.50
N ILE A 3 11.41 31.02 -11.48
CA ILE A 3 11.63 29.58 -11.76
C ILE A 3 12.49 28.91 -10.67
N GLN A 4 13.45 29.64 -10.10
CA GLN A 4 14.42 29.09 -9.13
C GLN A 4 13.82 28.91 -7.73
N THR A 5 12.83 29.73 -7.35
CA THR A 5 12.12 29.67 -6.06
C THR A 5 11.08 28.54 -6.03
N CYS A 6 10.47 28.22 -7.17
CA CYS A 6 9.48 27.14 -7.29
C CYS A 6 10.14 25.74 -7.24
N SER A 7 11.33 25.61 -7.81
CA SER A 7 12.12 24.37 -7.77
C SER A 7 12.69 24.09 -6.37
N SER A 8 13.17 25.12 -5.67
CA SER A 8 13.72 24.95 -4.31
C SER A 8 12.66 24.58 -3.27
N THR A 9 11.45 25.14 -3.38
CA THR A 9 10.32 24.84 -2.50
C THR A 9 9.77 23.43 -2.73
N ALA A 10 9.62 22.99 -3.99
CA ALA A 10 9.22 21.62 -4.31
C ALA A 10 10.21 20.58 -3.75
N SER A 11 11.52 20.87 -3.84
CA SER A 11 12.58 20.04 -3.28
C SER A 11 12.56 20.01 -1.74
N ALA A 12 12.33 21.16 -1.09
CA ALA A 12 12.21 21.24 0.36
C ALA A 12 11.01 20.44 0.91
N THR A 13 9.84 20.58 0.27
CA THR A 13 8.65 19.79 0.64
C THR A 13 8.88 18.30 0.45
N ALA A 14 9.51 17.89 -0.66
CA ALA A 14 9.87 16.49 -0.90
C ALA A 14 10.77 15.92 0.20
N GLN A 15 11.79 16.67 0.62
CA GLN A 15 12.69 16.25 1.69
C GLN A 15 11.99 16.18 3.06
N GLN A 16 11.14 17.16 3.36
CA GLN A 16 10.36 17.17 4.60
C GLN A 16 9.42 15.97 4.69
N GLU A 17 8.67 15.68 3.62
CA GLU A 17 7.75 14.54 3.60
C GLU A 17 8.50 13.21 3.61
N LEU A 18 9.64 13.10 2.93
CA LEU A 18 10.51 11.92 3.03
C LEU A 18 10.97 11.68 4.47
N ALA A 19 11.36 12.72 5.20
CA ALA A 19 11.76 12.60 6.60
C ALA A 19 10.60 12.10 7.48
N LYS A 20 9.36 12.52 7.22
CA LYS A 20 8.17 12.00 7.93
C LYS A 20 7.94 10.52 7.65
N TRP A 21 8.01 10.09 6.40
CA TRP A 21 7.86 8.67 6.03
C TRP A 21 8.96 7.79 6.63
N GLN A 22 10.17 8.33 6.80
CA GLN A 22 11.27 7.65 7.48
C GLN A 22 11.01 7.56 8.99
N ALA A 23 10.59 8.66 9.62
CA ALA A 23 10.25 8.67 11.05
C ALA A 23 9.12 7.68 11.39
N ASP A 24 8.14 7.50 10.50
CA ASP A 24 7.08 6.50 10.64
C ASP A 24 7.65 5.07 10.75
N ARG A 25 8.71 4.75 9.99
CA ARG A 25 9.40 3.45 10.08
C ARG A 25 10.15 3.29 11.39
N ASP A 26 10.77 4.36 11.87
CA ASP A 26 11.49 4.37 13.16
C ASP A 26 10.52 4.12 14.33
N VAL A 27 9.26 4.58 14.23
CA VAL A 27 8.20 4.24 15.18
C VAL A 27 7.89 2.75 15.15
N TRP A 28 7.78 2.14 13.96
CA TRP A 28 7.52 0.70 13.84
C TRP A 28 8.64 -0.19 14.36
N ALA A 29 9.90 0.27 14.28
CA ALA A 29 11.05 -0.44 14.85
C ALA A 29 10.84 -0.83 16.32
N ASN A 30 10.04 -0.05 17.04
CA ASN A 30 9.76 -0.26 18.47
C ASN A 30 8.34 -0.74 18.76
N THR A 31 7.41 -0.67 17.79
CA THR A 31 5.97 -0.90 18.04
C THR A 31 5.37 -2.02 17.21
N LEU A 32 5.95 -2.36 16.05
CA LEU A 32 5.38 -3.32 15.12
C LEU A 32 6.47 -4.09 14.37
N PRO A 33 7.03 -5.16 14.96
CA PRO A 33 8.18 -5.89 14.43
C PRO A 33 8.04 -6.34 12.97
N ILE A 34 6.83 -6.76 12.57
CA ILE A 34 6.57 -7.15 11.17
C ILE A 34 6.78 -5.99 10.19
N MET A 35 6.36 -4.78 10.54
CA MET A 35 6.56 -3.62 9.67
C MET A 35 8.01 -3.16 9.68
N ASN A 36 8.72 -3.30 10.81
CA ASN A 36 10.16 -3.09 10.88
C ASN A 36 10.93 -4.07 9.97
N PHE A 37 10.50 -5.32 9.88
CA PHE A 37 11.10 -6.31 8.98
C PHE A 37 10.81 -6.02 7.50
N LEU A 38 9.56 -5.66 7.17
CA LEU A 38 9.15 -5.51 5.77
C LEU A 38 9.57 -4.19 5.13
N SER A 39 9.49 -3.09 5.88
CA SER A 39 9.67 -1.74 5.33
C SER A 39 11.06 -1.47 4.69
N PRO A 40 12.20 -2.02 5.17
CA PRO A 40 13.51 -1.79 4.57
C PRO A 40 13.66 -2.37 3.16
N PHE A 41 12.79 -3.29 2.74
CA PHE A 41 12.82 -3.85 1.39
C PHE A 41 12.30 -2.88 0.31
N LEU A 42 11.75 -1.73 0.72
CA LEU A 42 11.20 -0.71 -0.16
C LEU A 42 11.92 0.63 0.05
N THR A 43 12.45 1.19 -1.04
CA THR A 43 13.05 2.52 -1.02
C THR A 43 11.96 3.60 -1.05
N LEU A 44 11.96 4.50 -0.07
CA LEU A 44 11.05 5.65 -0.05
C LEU A 44 11.44 6.64 -1.15
N THR A 45 10.51 6.97 -2.05
CA THR A 45 10.78 7.80 -3.23
C THR A 45 9.71 8.89 -3.37
N PRO A 46 9.98 10.13 -2.93
CA PRO A 46 9.10 11.25 -3.22
C PRO A 46 9.11 11.53 -4.73
N VAL A 47 7.93 11.70 -5.32
CA VAL A 47 7.77 11.97 -6.76
C VAL A 47 7.03 13.28 -6.97
N VAL A 48 7.69 14.25 -7.61
CA VAL A 48 7.08 15.52 -8.01
C VAL A 48 6.79 15.45 -9.50
N SER A 49 5.55 15.07 -9.86
CA SER A 49 5.09 15.01 -11.25
C SER A 49 3.62 15.43 -11.34
N PRO A 50 3.20 16.20 -12.38
CA PRO A 50 1.79 16.50 -12.61
C PRO A 50 0.92 15.26 -12.87
N SER A 51 1.51 14.15 -13.33
CA SER A 51 0.78 12.90 -13.65
C SER A 51 0.59 11.98 -12.44
N PHE A 52 1.14 12.33 -11.27
CA PHE A 52 1.17 11.47 -10.09
C PHE A 52 0.71 12.25 -8.86
N ASP A 53 -0.53 12.02 -8.43
CA ASP A 53 -1.14 12.66 -7.28
C ASP A 53 -1.71 11.62 -6.33
N GLY A 54 -0.83 11.02 -5.51
CA GLY A 54 -1.17 9.93 -4.62
C GLY A 54 0.07 9.21 -4.11
N ALA A 55 -0.09 7.92 -3.82
CA ALA A 55 1.02 7.02 -3.50
C ALA A 55 0.79 5.66 -4.17
N SER A 56 1.87 4.89 -4.34
CA SER A 56 1.83 3.53 -4.91
C SER A 56 3.15 2.80 -4.66
N THR A 57 3.26 1.57 -5.16
CA THR A 57 4.50 0.78 -5.13
C THR A 57 4.62 -0.13 -6.34
N ASP A 58 5.85 -0.37 -6.78
CA ASP A 58 6.20 -1.42 -7.74
C ASP A 58 6.79 -2.67 -7.05
N GLY A 59 6.84 -2.69 -5.71
CA GLY A 59 7.48 -3.72 -4.91
C GLY A 59 8.96 -3.49 -4.59
N ARG A 60 9.59 -2.46 -5.16
CA ARG A 60 10.99 -2.09 -4.88
C ARG A 60 11.11 -0.67 -4.32
N TYR A 61 10.19 0.19 -4.72
CA TYR A 61 10.05 1.57 -4.28
C TYR A 61 8.64 1.80 -3.74
N LEU A 62 8.54 2.70 -2.76
CA LEU A 62 7.29 3.31 -2.33
C LEU A 62 7.28 4.74 -2.86
N TYR A 63 6.42 4.98 -3.85
CA TYR A 63 6.28 6.29 -4.48
C TYR A 63 5.19 7.08 -3.78
N PHE A 64 5.44 8.36 -3.50
CA PHE A 64 4.42 9.26 -2.96
C PHE A 64 4.62 10.68 -3.46
N CYS A 65 3.51 11.36 -3.77
CA CYS A 65 3.50 12.77 -4.12
C CYS A 65 3.68 13.57 -2.81
N PRO A 66 4.72 14.42 -2.66
CA PRO A 66 4.92 15.19 -1.43
C PRO A 66 3.75 16.10 -1.09
N ARG A 67 3.12 16.71 -2.09
CA ARG A 67 1.94 17.57 -1.88
C ARG A 67 0.75 16.79 -1.32
N TYR A 68 0.54 15.56 -1.81
CA TYR A 68 -0.49 14.66 -1.27
C TYR A 68 -0.11 14.20 0.15
N SER A 69 1.14 13.76 0.38
CA SER A 69 1.61 13.36 1.70
C SER A 69 1.41 14.46 2.76
N ALA A 70 1.64 15.72 2.39
CA ALA A 70 1.48 16.86 3.29
C ALA A 70 0.04 17.09 3.78
N THR A 71 -0.98 16.50 3.13
CA THR A 71 -2.38 16.58 3.59
C THR A 71 -2.74 15.47 4.58
N LEU A 72 -1.90 14.44 4.72
CA LEU A 72 -2.15 13.31 5.60
C LEU A 72 -1.72 13.64 7.03
N CYS A 73 -2.56 13.28 8.00
CA CYS A 73 -2.10 13.18 9.39
C CYS A 73 -1.14 11.99 9.54
N ASP A 74 -0.46 11.93 10.68
CA ASP A 74 0.55 10.90 10.92
C ASP A 74 -0.07 9.48 10.93
N GLU A 75 -1.29 9.33 11.47
CA GLU A 75 -2.03 8.06 11.45
C GLU A 75 -2.33 7.61 10.01
N SER A 76 -2.87 8.49 9.17
CA SER A 76 -3.18 8.17 7.78
C SER A 76 -1.95 7.86 6.95
N ARG A 77 -0.83 8.55 7.19
CA ARG A 77 0.44 8.30 6.49
C ARG A 77 1.06 6.96 6.90
N ARG A 78 1.07 6.63 8.20
CA ARG A 78 1.49 5.31 8.69
C ARG A 78 0.63 4.19 8.11
N PHE A 79 -0.69 4.35 8.15
CA PHE A 79 -1.62 3.40 7.53
C PHE A 79 -1.34 3.21 6.04
N LEU A 80 -1.24 4.30 5.27
CA LEU A 80 -0.98 4.25 3.83
C LEU A 80 0.33 3.55 3.52
N GLN A 81 1.40 3.84 4.27
CA GLN A 81 2.68 3.18 4.08
C GLN A 81 2.58 1.68 4.37
N ALA A 82 1.89 1.27 5.44
CA ALA A 82 1.65 -0.14 5.73
C ALA A 82 0.80 -0.82 4.66
N HIS A 83 -0.25 -0.14 4.19
CA HIS A 83 -1.15 -0.61 3.15
C HIS A 83 -0.38 -0.95 1.86
N LEU A 84 0.46 -0.03 1.38
CA LEU A 84 1.28 -0.26 0.20
C LEU A 84 2.27 -1.43 0.38
N ILE A 85 2.92 -1.55 1.54
CA ILE A 85 3.78 -2.70 1.86
C ILE A 85 2.98 -4.01 1.79
N TRP A 86 1.76 -4.00 2.30
CA TRP A 86 0.90 -5.19 2.32
C TRP A 86 0.28 -5.53 0.97
N HIS A 87 0.15 -4.59 0.04
CA HIS A 87 -0.08 -4.96 -1.37
C HIS A 87 1.04 -5.84 -1.92
N CYS A 88 2.29 -5.57 -1.55
CA CYS A 88 3.42 -6.40 -1.98
C CYS A 88 3.31 -7.81 -1.38
N VAL A 89 3.08 -7.91 -0.06
CA VAL A 89 2.89 -9.20 0.64
C VAL A 89 1.71 -9.97 0.04
N ALA A 90 0.62 -9.28 -0.27
CA ALA A 90 -0.59 -9.88 -0.82
C ALA A 90 -0.46 -10.36 -2.27
N GLY A 91 0.59 -9.92 -2.98
CA GLY A 91 0.79 -10.20 -4.40
C GLY A 91 -0.04 -9.30 -5.33
N HIS A 92 -0.48 -8.13 -4.86
CA HIS A 92 -1.32 -7.18 -5.59
C HIS A 92 -0.52 -6.23 -6.52
N LEU A 93 0.78 -6.47 -6.67
CA LEU A 93 1.64 -5.75 -7.63
C LEU A 93 1.14 -5.92 -9.08
N THR A 94 0.50 -7.04 -9.39
CA THR A 94 -0.12 -7.30 -10.69
C THR A 94 -1.63 -7.51 -10.54
N ALA A 95 -2.36 -7.34 -11.64
CA ALA A 95 -3.79 -7.63 -11.69
C ALA A 95 -4.07 -8.79 -12.64
N PRO A 96 -4.96 -9.73 -12.27
CA PRO A 96 -5.48 -10.70 -13.23
C PRO A 96 -6.33 -10.00 -14.29
N LEU A 97 -6.64 -10.71 -15.38
CA LEU A 97 -7.61 -10.21 -16.36
C LEU A 97 -9.00 -10.12 -15.69
N VAL A 98 -9.48 -8.90 -15.51
CA VAL A 98 -10.75 -8.57 -14.85
C VAL A 98 -11.56 -7.62 -15.72
N ALA A 99 -12.88 -7.73 -15.69
CA ALA A 99 -13.76 -6.87 -16.48
C ALA A 99 -13.85 -5.43 -15.92
N ASN A 100 -13.53 -5.24 -14.64
CA ASN A 100 -13.63 -3.95 -13.96
C ASN A 100 -12.44 -3.79 -13.01
N HIS A 101 -11.52 -2.89 -13.35
CA HIS A 101 -10.29 -2.64 -12.59
C HIS A 101 -10.54 -1.91 -11.26
N HIS A 102 -11.48 -0.95 -11.22
CA HIS A 102 -11.85 -0.26 -9.98
C HIS A 102 -12.37 -1.25 -8.93
N ARG A 103 -13.27 -2.15 -9.33
CA ARG A 103 -13.79 -3.21 -8.46
C ARG A 103 -12.69 -4.17 -7.98
N TRP A 104 -11.68 -4.43 -8.82
CA TRP A 104 -10.53 -5.24 -8.42
C TRP A 104 -9.69 -4.51 -7.38
N HIS A 105 -9.46 -3.21 -7.56
CA HIS A 105 -8.74 -2.37 -6.60
C HIS A 105 -9.44 -2.35 -5.25
N LEU A 106 -10.74 -2.08 -5.20
CA LEU A 106 -11.53 -2.13 -3.94
C LEU A 106 -11.41 -3.48 -3.22
N ALA A 107 -11.34 -4.58 -3.98
CA ALA A 107 -11.20 -5.90 -3.40
C ALA A 107 -9.80 -6.15 -2.81
N CYS A 108 -8.76 -5.66 -3.49
CA CYS A 108 -7.38 -5.70 -3.00
C CYS A 108 -7.23 -4.86 -1.71
N ASP A 109 -7.74 -3.62 -1.73
CA ASP A 109 -7.68 -2.70 -0.60
C ASP A 109 -8.40 -3.28 0.62
N HIS A 110 -9.58 -3.85 0.42
CA HIS A 110 -10.30 -4.52 1.51
C HIS A 110 -9.51 -5.68 2.12
N GLU A 111 -8.93 -6.56 1.29
CA GLU A 111 -8.14 -7.70 1.79
C GLU A 111 -6.93 -7.21 2.59
N VAL A 112 -6.21 -6.20 2.09
CA VAL A 112 -5.09 -5.56 2.78
C VAL A 112 -5.53 -4.89 4.08
N ASN A 113 -6.57 -4.05 4.05
CA ASN A 113 -7.04 -3.31 5.23
C ASN A 113 -7.55 -4.24 6.33
N ALA A 114 -8.20 -5.34 5.95
CA ALA A 114 -8.60 -6.36 6.91
C ALA A 114 -7.39 -7.04 7.59
N LEU A 115 -6.29 -7.28 6.87
CA LEU A 115 -5.06 -7.82 7.45
C LEU A 115 -4.37 -6.80 8.37
N LEU A 116 -4.32 -5.53 7.95
CA LEU A 116 -3.74 -4.46 8.78
C LEU A 116 -4.50 -4.26 10.09
N LEU A 117 -5.84 -4.35 10.04
CA LEU A 117 -6.67 -4.28 11.24
C LEU A 117 -6.35 -5.41 12.23
N GLU A 118 -6.17 -6.64 11.73
CA GLU A 118 -5.79 -7.80 12.55
C GLU A 118 -4.37 -7.66 13.14
N LEU A 119 -3.49 -6.92 12.47
CA LEU A 119 -2.15 -6.58 12.97
C LEU A 119 -2.14 -5.44 13.99
N GLY A 120 -3.30 -4.89 14.34
CA GLY A 120 -3.43 -3.79 15.28
C GLY A 120 -3.07 -2.42 14.70
N ILE A 121 -2.94 -2.29 13.37
CA ILE A 121 -2.79 -0.98 12.73
C ILE A 121 -4.13 -0.27 12.79
N THR A 122 -4.11 0.96 13.30
CA THR A 122 -5.29 1.83 13.31
C THR A 122 -5.62 2.26 11.88
N LEU A 123 -6.83 1.92 11.42
CA LEU A 123 -7.35 2.36 10.14
C LEU A 123 -7.89 3.81 10.27
N PRO A 124 -7.60 4.70 9.31
CA PRO A 124 -8.32 5.96 9.17
C PRO A 124 -9.83 5.74 9.06
N PHE A 125 -10.63 6.73 9.48
CA PHE A 125 -12.10 6.63 9.47
C PHE A 125 -12.67 6.35 8.07
N ASP A 126 -12.00 6.84 7.04
CA ASP A 126 -12.37 6.70 5.64
C ASP A 126 -11.66 5.53 4.93
N ALA A 127 -10.93 4.68 5.66
CA ALA A 127 -10.30 3.51 5.09
C ALA A 127 -11.34 2.49 4.62
N LEU A 128 -11.17 1.99 3.40
CA LEU A 128 -12.08 1.03 2.79
C LEU A 128 -12.11 -0.29 3.57
N LEU A 129 -13.28 -0.67 4.09
CA LEU A 129 -13.49 -1.97 4.69
C LEU A 129 -14.96 -2.38 4.53
N PHE A 130 -15.18 -3.61 4.06
CA PHE A 130 -16.51 -4.22 3.96
C PHE A 130 -16.65 -5.27 5.07
N PRO A 131 -17.30 -4.97 6.21
CA PRO A 131 -17.27 -5.86 7.38
C PRO A 131 -17.70 -7.31 7.11
N VAL A 132 -18.70 -7.51 6.25
CA VAL A 132 -19.21 -8.85 5.85
C VAL A 132 -18.22 -9.68 5.02
N CYS A 133 -17.15 -9.05 4.53
CA CYS A 133 -16.12 -9.64 3.69
C CYS A 133 -14.78 -9.81 4.43
N VAL A 134 -14.68 -9.47 5.71
CA VAL A 134 -13.46 -9.68 6.50
C VAL A 134 -13.02 -11.15 6.42
N GLY A 135 -11.74 -11.38 6.14
CA GLY A 135 -11.15 -12.72 5.95
C GLY A 135 -11.41 -13.36 4.59
N ARG A 136 -12.14 -12.71 3.67
CA ARG A 136 -12.28 -13.18 2.28
C ARG A 136 -11.12 -12.66 1.43
N SER A 137 -10.72 -13.46 0.43
CA SER A 137 -9.69 -13.03 -0.49
C SER A 137 -10.15 -11.99 -1.50
N ALA A 138 -9.24 -11.20 -2.09
CA ALA A 138 -9.57 -10.19 -3.11
C ALA A 138 -10.43 -10.79 -4.24
N ARG A 139 -10.15 -12.03 -4.67
CA ARG A 139 -11.00 -12.72 -5.67
C ARG A 139 -12.44 -12.97 -5.22
N LYS A 140 -12.64 -13.34 -3.94
CA LYS A 140 -13.98 -13.55 -3.38
C LYS A 140 -14.70 -12.21 -3.17
N VAL A 141 -13.99 -11.19 -2.71
CA VAL A 141 -14.53 -9.83 -2.53
C VAL A 141 -14.89 -9.21 -3.87
N TYR A 142 -14.03 -9.35 -4.88
CA TYR A 142 -14.29 -8.90 -6.25
C TYR A 142 -15.60 -9.44 -6.83
N ARG A 143 -15.88 -10.73 -6.61
CA ARG A 143 -17.15 -11.36 -7.01
C ARG A 143 -18.33 -10.85 -6.19
N TRP A 144 -18.15 -10.72 -4.88
CA TRP A 144 -19.19 -10.18 -4.00
C TRP A 144 -19.58 -8.74 -4.38
N LEU A 145 -18.60 -7.92 -4.77
CA LEU A 145 -18.81 -6.53 -5.21
C LEU A 145 -19.62 -6.43 -6.52
N GLU A 146 -19.89 -7.52 -7.24
CA GLU A 146 -20.81 -7.51 -8.37
C GLU A 146 -22.25 -7.19 -7.96
N GLY A 147 -22.66 -7.60 -6.75
CA GLY A 147 -23.95 -7.26 -6.17
C GLY A 147 -23.93 -6.01 -5.28
N HIS A 148 -22.80 -5.32 -5.17
CA HIS A 148 -22.69 -4.14 -4.31
C HIS A 148 -23.43 -2.95 -4.95
N PRO A 149 -24.33 -2.28 -4.23
CA PRO A 149 -25.29 -1.34 -4.83
C PRO A 149 -24.62 -0.15 -5.54
N ASN A 150 -23.47 0.32 -5.04
CA ASN A 150 -22.72 1.37 -5.73
C ASN A 150 -21.23 1.38 -5.39
N THR A 151 -20.40 0.66 -6.15
CA THR A 151 -18.94 0.66 -5.95
C THR A 151 -18.26 1.98 -6.36
N SER A 152 -18.97 2.90 -7.03
CA SER A 152 -18.37 4.18 -7.46
C SER A 152 -18.29 5.22 -6.35
N LEU A 153 -19.01 5.02 -5.24
CA LEU A 153 -18.92 5.86 -4.04
C LEU A 153 -17.74 5.48 -3.13
N GLU A 154 -17.22 4.27 -3.31
CA GLU A 154 -16.09 3.75 -2.54
C GLU A 154 -14.78 4.36 -3.03
N LYS A 155 -13.91 4.73 -2.09
CA LYS A 155 -12.61 5.35 -2.36
C LYS A 155 -11.48 4.41 -1.99
N THR A 156 -10.45 4.42 -2.81
CA THR A 156 -9.19 3.69 -2.58
C THR A 156 -8.18 4.63 -1.93
N ALA A 157 -7.24 4.07 -1.17
CA ALA A 157 -6.26 4.87 -0.42
C ALA A 157 -5.09 5.33 -1.30
N ASP A 158 -4.86 4.64 -2.41
CA ASP A 158 -3.67 4.74 -3.24
C ASP A 158 -4.01 4.65 -4.74
N ILE A 159 -2.97 4.68 -5.57
CA ILE A 159 -3.03 4.26 -6.98
C ILE A 159 -2.66 2.78 -7.00
N HIS A 160 -3.55 1.91 -7.48
CA HIS A 160 -3.30 0.47 -7.49
C HIS A 160 -1.94 0.14 -8.13
N PRO A 161 -1.09 -0.69 -7.49
CA PRO A 161 0.23 -1.05 -8.02
C PRO A 161 0.25 -1.48 -9.49
N ALA A 162 -0.70 -2.33 -9.90
CA ALA A 162 -0.83 -2.79 -11.29
C ALA A 162 -1.21 -1.68 -12.31
N ALA A 163 -1.61 -0.50 -11.86
CA ALA A 163 -1.95 0.66 -12.69
C ALA A 163 -0.87 1.77 -12.62
N LEU A 164 0.18 1.59 -11.81
CA LEU A 164 1.20 2.61 -11.57
C LEU A 164 1.89 3.09 -12.85
N TRP A 165 2.11 2.19 -13.81
CA TRP A 165 2.76 2.49 -15.09
C TRP A 165 2.05 3.60 -15.89
N ALA A 166 0.74 3.80 -15.68
CA ALA A 166 -0.03 4.86 -16.33
C ALA A 166 0.31 6.26 -15.78
N HIS A 167 0.86 6.33 -14.57
CA HIS A 167 1.25 7.58 -13.92
C HIS A 167 2.75 7.82 -13.96
N LEU A 168 3.55 6.75 -13.83
CA LEU A 168 5.00 6.75 -13.84
C LEU A 168 5.51 5.70 -14.85
N PRO A 169 5.97 6.11 -16.04
CA PRO A 169 6.50 5.17 -17.03
C PRO A 169 7.67 4.35 -16.48
N ASN A 170 7.83 3.11 -16.97
CA ASN A 170 8.88 2.17 -16.58
C ASN A 170 8.82 1.65 -15.12
N THR A 171 7.65 1.70 -14.49
CA THR A 171 7.42 1.17 -13.12
C THR A 171 6.63 -0.14 -13.11
N THR A 172 6.58 -0.86 -14.25
CA THR A 172 5.92 -2.16 -14.31
C THR A 172 6.64 -3.15 -13.39
N PRO A 173 5.94 -3.81 -12.44
CA PRO A 173 6.58 -4.73 -11.52
C PRO A 173 7.21 -5.93 -12.25
N GLU A 174 8.49 -6.19 -11.99
CA GLU A 174 9.18 -7.36 -12.52
C GLU A 174 8.64 -8.66 -11.89
N HIS A 175 8.61 -9.75 -12.65
CA HIS A 175 8.16 -11.03 -12.11
C HIS A 175 9.05 -11.54 -10.94
N SER A 176 10.33 -11.17 -10.98
CA SER A 176 11.31 -11.43 -9.92
C SER A 176 10.90 -10.80 -8.58
N ILE A 177 10.41 -9.55 -8.60
CA ILE A 177 10.03 -8.84 -7.37
C ILE A 177 8.79 -9.45 -6.74
N VAL A 178 7.81 -9.89 -7.54
CA VAL A 178 6.63 -10.61 -7.06
C VAL A 178 7.02 -11.90 -6.35
N THR A 179 7.94 -12.67 -6.95
CA THR A 179 8.45 -13.91 -6.36
C THR A 179 9.19 -13.66 -5.06
N LEU A 180 9.98 -12.58 -4.98
CA LEU A 180 10.69 -12.20 -3.76
C LEU A 180 9.74 -11.81 -2.62
N TRP A 181 8.65 -11.10 -2.91
CA TRP A 181 7.63 -10.78 -1.91
C TRP A 181 6.86 -12.00 -1.43
N ARG A 182 6.55 -12.94 -2.32
CA ARG A 182 6.00 -14.24 -1.90
C ARG A 182 6.94 -14.95 -0.93
N HIS A 183 8.23 -15.01 -1.24
CA HIS A 183 9.21 -15.62 -0.34
C HIS A 183 9.25 -14.92 1.03
N ARG A 184 9.25 -13.58 1.06
CA ARG A 184 9.19 -12.80 2.31
C ARG A 184 7.92 -13.08 3.10
N ALA A 185 6.76 -13.23 2.45
CA ALA A 185 5.52 -13.62 3.12
C ALA A 185 5.65 -14.99 3.81
N HIS A 186 6.25 -15.99 3.15
CA HIS A 186 6.48 -17.29 3.78
C HIS A 186 7.46 -17.23 4.96
N LEU A 187 8.51 -16.41 4.87
CA LEU A 187 9.43 -16.21 5.99
C LEU A 187 8.70 -15.59 7.20
N LEU A 188 7.85 -14.58 6.98
CA LEU A 188 7.05 -13.98 8.04
C LEU A 188 6.23 -15.01 8.81
N ALA A 189 5.52 -15.89 8.10
CA ALA A 189 4.70 -16.92 8.73
C ALA A 189 5.51 -17.94 9.53
N ARG A 190 6.76 -18.21 9.14
CA ARG A 190 7.62 -19.22 9.76
C ARG A 190 8.44 -18.69 10.93
N GLU A 191 8.84 -17.43 10.89
CA GLU A 191 9.80 -16.85 11.83
C GLU A 191 9.14 -16.00 12.91
N THR A 192 7.83 -15.75 12.81
CA THR A 192 7.10 -14.87 13.72
C THR A 192 6.04 -15.64 14.50
N ASP A 193 6.42 -16.15 15.68
CA ASP A 193 5.50 -16.86 16.60
C ASP A 193 4.37 -15.95 17.16
N THR A 194 4.38 -14.66 16.82
CA THR A 194 3.45 -13.65 17.34
C THR A 194 2.45 -13.14 16.30
N LEU A 195 2.43 -13.68 15.07
CA LEU A 195 1.44 -13.23 14.09
C LEU A 195 0.03 -13.73 14.45
N PRO A 196 -1.00 -12.88 14.29
CA PRO A 196 -2.38 -13.34 14.35
C PRO A 196 -2.58 -14.52 13.38
N GLU A 197 -3.29 -15.56 13.82
CA GLU A 197 -3.42 -16.84 13.09
C GLU A 197 -3.89 -16.64 11.64
N ARG A 198 -4.84 -15.73 11.40
CA ARG A 198 -5.34 -15.44 10.06
C ARG A 198 -4.27 -14.81 9.17
N VAL A 199 -3.43 -13.95 9.74
CA VAL A 199 -2.34 -13.28 9.02
C VAL A 199 -1.25 -14.29 8.67
N ALA A 200 -0.87 -15.16 9.61
CA ALA A 200 0.07 -16.25 9.35
C ALA A 200 -0.41 -17.16 8.21
N LYS A 201 -1.65 -17.66 8.30
CA LYS A 201 -2.29 -18.47 7.24
C LYS A 201 -2.38 -17.74 5.90
N PHE A 202 -2.63 -16.44 5.92
CA PHE A 202 -2.64 -15.63 4.70
C PHE A 202 -1.27 -15.64 4.03
N CYS A 203 -0.22 -15.38 4.81
CA CYS A 203 1.17 -15.33 4.35
C CYS A 203 1.67 -16.69 3.82
N GLU A 204 1.29 -17.80 4.44
CA GLU A 204 1.60 -19.17 3.96
C GLU A 204 0.95 -19.52 2.62
N ALA A 205 -0.18 -18.89 2.29
CA ALA A 205 -0.98 -19.21 1.12
C ALA A 205 -0.67 -18.34 -0.12
N ARG A 206 0.35 -17.48 -0.07
CA ARG A 206 0.70 -16.55 -1.16
C ARG A 206 1.52 -17.19 -2.27
#